data_AF-X1BH06-F1
#
_entry.id   AF-X1BH06-F1
#
_cell.length_a   1.000
_cell.length_b   1.000
_cell.length_c   1.000
_cell.angle_alpha   90.00
_cell.angle_beta   90.00
_cell.angle_gamma   90.00
#
_symmetry.space_group_name_H-M   'P 1'
#
loop_
_entity.id
_entity.type
_entity.pdbx_description
1 polymer ?
#
loop_
_entity_poly.entity_id
_entity_poly.type
_entity_poly.pdbx_seq_one_letter_code
_entity_poly.pdbx_strand_id
1 'polypeptide(L)'
;MKILLISIALLSLFPTEVFAGPAQEKGLAIAVEADKRDQGWADSKAAMKMILRNRQGETSEREIRSRTLEVQGDGDKSMTIFDRPADIRNTAFLSYTHAIKPDDQWLYLPALKRV
;
A
#
# COMPACT_ATOMS: atom_id res chain seq x y z
N MET A 1 30.84 -51.78 9.38
CA MET A 1 31.04 -50.46 8.73
C MET A 1 30.09 -50.20 7.56
N LYS A 2 29.86 -51.14 6.63
CA LYS A 2 28.90 -50.98 5.50
C LYS A 2 27.43 -50.73 5.92
N ILE A 3 26.93 -51.42 6.94
CA ILE A 3 25.54 -51.24 7.44
C ILE A 3 25.35 -49.86 8.09
N LEU A 4 26.37 -49.36 8.80
CA LEU A 4 26.36 -48.03 9.42
C LEU A 4 26.33 -46.90 8.37
N LEU A 5 27.05 -47.09 7.25
CA LEU A 5 27.05 -46.16 6.11
C LEU A 5 25.71 -46.12 5.37
N ILE A 6 25.01 -47.26 5.28
CA ILE A 6 23.67 -47.34 4.65
C ILE A 6 22.62 -46.64 5.52
N SER A 7 22.70 -46.77 6.85
CA SER A 7 21.78 -46.09 7.77
C SER A 7 21.91 -44.56 7.75
N ILE A 8 23.13 -44.04 7.58
CA ILE A 8 23.35 -42.58 7.45
C ILE A 8 22.83 -42.06 6.11
N ALA A 9 23.03 -42.82 5.02
CA ALA A 9 22.51 -42.46 3.70
C ALA A 9 20.97 -42.50 3.61
N LEU A 10 20.32 -43.37 4.40
CA LEU A 10 18.86 -43.47 4.42
C LEU A 10 18.21 -42.31 5.22
N LEU A 11 18.93 -41.73 6.18
CA LEU A 11 18.44 -40.60 6.98
C LEU A 11 18.41 -39.27 6.21
N SER A 12 19.22 -39.14 5.16
CA SER A 12 19.25 -37.95 4.29
C SER A 12 18.13 -37.88 3.25
N LEU A 13 17.27 -38.90 3.15
CA LEU A 13 16.13 -38.91 2.22
C LEU A 13 14.81 -38.39 2.81
N PHE A 14 14.78 -37.98 4.08
CA PHE A 14 13.58 -37.37 4.65
C PHE A 14 13.53 -35.89 4.27
N PRO A 15 12.57 -35.43 3.44
CA PRO A 15 12.41 -34.02 3.17
C PRO A 15 12.08 -33.31 4.48
N THR A 16 12.90 -32.33 4.84
CA THR A 16 12.58 -31.40 5.92
C THR A 16 11.45 -30.50 5.42
N GLU A 17 10.22 -30.82 5.81
CA GLU A 17 9.08 -29.91 5.69
C GLU A 17 9.46 -28.60 6.40
N VAL A 18 9.73 -27.54 5.64
CA VAL A 18 9.95 -26.20 6.17
C VAL A 18 8.60 -25.68 6.64
N PHE A 19 8.24 -25.98 7.90
CA PHE A 19 7.12 -25.35 8.57
C PHE A 19 7.36 -23.83 8.58
N ALA A 20 6.56 -23.08 7.85
CA ALA A 20 6.43 -21.65 8.04
C ALA A 20 5.99 -21.44 9.50
N GLY A 21 6.92 -21.01 10.36
CA GLY A 21 6.76 -21.09 11.81
C GLY A 21 5.78 -20.08 12.42
N PRO A 22 5.76 -19.98 13.76
CA PRO A 22 4.84 -19.12 14.53
C PRO A 22 4.88 -17.63 14.19
N ALA A 23 5.93 -17.15 13.52
CA ALA A 23 6.11 -15.74 13.19
C ALA A 23 5.20 -15.30 12.02
N GLN A 24 5.06 -16.15 10.99
CA GLN A 24 4.22 -15.87 9.82
C GLN A 24 2.74 -15.84 10.20
N GLU A 25 2.28 -16.82 10.96
CA GLU A 25 0.91 -16.88 11.47
C GLU A 25 0.58 -15.67 12.35
N LYS A 26 1.50 -15.29 13.24
CA LYS A 26 1.35 -14.10 14.07
C LYS A 26 1.31 -12.82 13.23
N GLY A 27 2.16 -12.71 12.20
CA GLY A 27 2.17 -11.57 11.29
C GLY A 27 0.84 -11.42 10.55
N LEU A 28 0.30 -12.53 10.04
CA LEU A 28 -1.00 -12.57 9.38
C LEU A 28 -2.12 -12.17 10.35
N ALA A 29 -2.13 -12.70 11.57
CA ALA A 29 -3.15 -12.38 12.57
C ALA A 29 -3.17 -10.87 12.91
N ILE A 30 -1.99 -10.23 13.02
CA ILE A 30 -1.89 -8.79 13.25
C ILE A 30 -2.44 -8.00 12.05
N ALA A 31 -2.08 -8.38 10.83
CA ALA A 31 -2.55 -7.69 9.62
C ALA A 31 -4.08 -7.77 9.47
N VAL A 32 -4.67 -8.95 9.71
CA VAL A 32 -6.12 -9.16 9.66
C VAL A 32 -6.85 -8.34 10.72
N GLU A 33 -6.33 -8.29 11.95
CA GLU A 33 -6.95 -7.50 13.02
C GLU A 33 -6.81 -5.99 12.79
N ALA A 34 -5.70 -5.54 12.21
CA ALA A 34 -5.53 -4.14 11.82
C ALA A 34 -6.53 -3.73 10.74
N ASP A 35 -6.68 -4.54 9.68
CA ASP A 35 -7.65 -4.32 8.59
C ASP A 35 -9.09 -4.26 9.11
N LYS A 36 -9.47 -5.20 9.99
CA LYS A 36 -10.79 -5.22 10.62
C LYS A 36 -11.10 -3.96 11.43
N ARG A 37 -10.09 -3.35 12.06
CA ARG A 37 -10.26 -2.11 12.84
C ARG A 37 -10.34 -0.87 11.99
N ASP A 38 -9.91 -0.95 10.73
CA ASP A 38 -9.90 0.15 9.76
C ASP A 38 -11.13 0.13 8.84
N GLN A 39 -12.23 -0.49 9.31
CA GLN A 39 -13.49 -0.61 8.58
C GLN A 39 -14.62 0.21 9.22
N GLY A 40 -15.55 0.70 8.40
CA GLY A 40 -16.81 1.33 8.80
C GLY A 40 -16.74 2.85 9.01
N TRP A 41 -15.73 3.53 8.48
CA TRP A 41 -15.59 4.99 8.56
C TRP A 41 -16.28 5.73 7.39
N ALA A 42 -16.75 5.01 6.38
CA ALA A 42 -17.55 5.49 5.24
C ALA A 42 -16.84 6.49 4.32
N ASP A 43 -16.63 7.73 4.75
CA ASP A 43 -15.88 8.73 3.98
C ASP A 43 -15.04 9.65 4.88
N SER A 44 -13.96 10.19 4.30
CA SER A 44 -13.08 11.12 4.99
C SER A 44 -12.67 12.27 4.08
N LYS A 45 -12.39 13.42 4.71
CA LYS A 45 -11.90 14.63 4.04
C LYS A 45 -10.74 15.19 4.85
N ALA A 46 -9.65 15.53 4.19
CA ALA A 46 -8.51 16.15 4.83
C ALA A 46 -8.03 17.38 4.05
N ALA A 47 -7.55 18.38 4.79
CA ALA A 47 -6.76 19.48 4.26
C ALA A 47 -5.33 19.31 4.78
N MET A 48 -4.36 19.31 3.87
CA MET A 48 -2.98 18.91 4.16
C MET A 48 -2.00 19.94 3.60
N LYS A 49 -0.87 20.08 4.29
CA LYS A 49 0.32 20.79 3.80
C LYS A 49 1.44 19.78 3.57
N MET A 50 1.85 19.62 2.32
CA MET A 50 2.97 18.76 1.93
C MET A 50 4.23 19.61 1.77
N ILE A 51 5.29 19.27 2.51
CA ILE A 51 6.58 19.97 2.45
C ILE A 51 7.59 19.00 1.84
N LEU A 52 8.03 19.25 0.61
CA LEU A 52 9.06 18.44 -0.04
C LEU A 52 10.40 19.15 0.12
N ARG A 53 11.39 18.43 0.67
CA ARG A 53 12.78 18.90 0.80
C ARG A 53 13.70 18.03 -0.05
N ASN A 54 14.52 18.65 -0.90
CA ASN A 54 15.53 17.91 -1.69
C ASN A 54 16.87 17.80 -0.95
N ARG A 55 17.83 17.09 -1.53
CA ARG A 55 19.17 16.85 -0.95
C ARG A 55 19.96 18.15 -0.76
N GLN A 56 19.71 19.16 -1.58
CA GLN A 56 20.35 20.48 -1.53
C GLN A 56 19.76 21.38 -0.42
N GLY A 57 18.67 20.94 0.24
CA GLY A 57 18.02 21.66 1.31
C GLY A 57 16.90 22.61 0.85
N GLU A 58 16.63 22.68 -0.45
CA GLU A 58 15.55 23.48 -1.00
C GLU A 58 14.20 22.85 -0.63
N THR A 59 13.21 23.69 -0.38
CA THR A 59 11.86 23.26 0.02
C THR A 59 10.80 23.77 -0.94
N SER A 60 9.85 22.89 -1.28
CA SER A 60 8.59 23.28 -1.93
C SER A 60 7.42 22.89 -1.04
N GLU A 61 6.42 23.76 -0.97
CA GLU A 61 5.23 23.53 -0.16
C GLU A 61 4.01 23.42 -1.06
N ARG A 62 3.13 22.46 -0.77
CA ARG A 62 1.87 22.26 -1.49
C ARG A 62 0.72 22.22 -0.49
N GLU A 63 -0.38 22.88 -0.84
CA GLU A 63 -1.64 22.73 -0.12
C GLU A 63 -2.55 21.82 -0.91
N ILE A 64 -3.10 20.83 -0.22
CA ILE A 64 -3.80 19.71 -0.82
C ILE A 64 -5.09 19.46 -0.05
N ARG A 65 -6.16 19.12 -0.76
CA ARG A 65 -7.34 18.50 -0.16
C ARG A 65 -7.50 17.09 -0.69
N SER A 66 -7.78 16.15 0.21
CA SER A 66 -8.14 14.79 -0.15
C SER A 66 -9.57 14.46 0.26
N ARG A 67 -10.16 13.55 -0.49
CA ARG A 67 -11.40 12.87 -0.15
C ARG A 67 -11.17 11.38 -0.34
N THR A 68 -11.54 10.57 0.64
CA THR A 68 -11.47 9.11 0.54
C THR A 68 -12.86 8.56 0.83
N LEU A 69 -13.25 7.55 0.06
CA LEU A 69 -14.48 6.80 0.22
C LEU A 69 -14.10 5.34 0.45
N GLU A 70 -14.52 4.82 1.58
CA GLU A 70 -14.35 3.43 1.95
C GLU A 70 -15.18 2.54 1.01
N VAL A 71 -14.60 1.45 0.51
CA VAL A 71 -15.32 0.48 -0.32
C VAL A 71 -15.30 -0.88 0.36
N GLN A 72 -16.48 -1.39 0.70
CA GLN A 72 -16.61 -2.72 1.31
C GLN A 72 -16.26 -3.81 0.29
N GLY A 73 -15.31 -4.67 0.66
CA GLY A 73 -14.91 -5.84 -0.13
C GLY A 73 -13.97 -5.55 -1.30
N ASP A 74 -13.42 -4.35 -1.40
CA ASP A 74 -12.38 -3.98 -2.36
C ASP A 74 -11.48 -2.88 -1.78
N GLY A 75 -10.60 -2.29 -2.57
CA GLY A 75 -9.83 -1.12 -2.14
C GLY A 75 -10.62 0.20 -2.22
N ASP A 76 -10.18 1.17 -1.44
CA ASP A 76 -10.79 2.48 -1.33
C ASP A 76 -10.65 3.35 -2.58
N LYS A 77 -11.55 4.34 -2.67
CA LYS A 77 -11.48 5.37 -3.70
C LYS A 77 -10.97 6.65 -3.07
N SER A 78 -9.94 7.25 -3.65
CA SER A 78 -9.39 8.52 -3.19
C SER A 78 -9.28 9.53 -4.31
N MET A 79 -9.53 10.79 -3.97
CA MET A 79 -9.31 11.94 -4.85
C MET A 79 -8.47 12.98 -4.11
N THR A 80 -7.33 13.32 -4.69
CA THR A 80 -6.39 14.32 -4.19
C THR A 80 -6.38 15.52 -5.13
N ILE A 81 -6.60 16.72 -4.62
CA ILE A 81 -6.64 17.96 -5.40
C ILE A 81 -5.59 18.94 -4.85
N PHE A 82 -4.74 19.46 -5.73
CA PHE A 82 -3.73 20.46 -5.39
C PHE A 82 -4.30 21.87 -5.49
N ASP A 83 -4.32 22.62 -4.39
CA ASP A 83 -4.85 23.98 -4.33
C ASP A 83 -3.74 25.05 -4.49
N ARG A 84 -2.53 24.74 -3.99
CA ARG A 84 -1.34 25.60 -4.09
C ARG A 84 -0.07 24.75 -4.31
N PRO A 85 0.98 25.29 -4.98
CA PRO A 85 1.07 26.62 -5.61
C PRO A 85 0.30 26.74 -6.95
N ALA A 86 0.38 27.91 -7.59
CA ALA A 86 -0.39 28.24 -8.79
C ALA A 86 -0.03 27.39 -10.03
N ASP A 87 1.23 26.96 -10.11
CA ASP A 87 1.77 26.09 -11.17
C ASP A 87 1.14 24.69 -11.22
N ILE A 88 0.69 24.17 -10.07
CA ILE A 88 0.04 22.85 -9.98
C ILE A 88 -1.43 22.94 -9.55
N ARG A 89 -1.96 24.16 -9.36
CA ARG A 89 -3.34 24.36 -8.91
C ARG A 89 -4.33 23.64 -9.83
N ASN A 90 -5.30 22.96 -9.23
CA ASN A 90 -6.32 22.12 -9.87
C ASN A 90 -5.76 20.87 -10.58
N THR A 91 -4.49 20.52 -10.40
CA THR A 91 -4.05 19.16 -10.64
C THR A 91 -4.82 18.24 -9.72
N ALA A 92 -5.30 17.12 -10.24
CA ALA A 92 -6.04 16.16 -9.45
C ALA A 92 -5.57 14.74 -9.75
N PHE A 93 -5.50 13.92 -8.71
CA PHE A 93 -5.19 12.51 -8.79
C PHE A 93 -6.36 11.70 -8.25
N LEU A 94 -6.84 10.74 -9.03
CA LEU A 94 -7.92 9.82 -8.69
C LEU A 94 -7.33 8.41 -8.65
N SER A 95 -7.57 7.69 -7.55
CA SER A 95 -7.12 6.30 -7.39
C SER A 95 -8.27 5.46 -6.88
N TYR A 96 -8.56 4.37 -7.59
CA TYR A 96 -9.38 3.26 -7.11
C TYR A 96 -8.44 2.10 -6.85
N THR A 97 -8.20 1.82 -5.57
CA THR A 97 -7.33 0.69 -5.21
C THR A 97 -8.12 -0.61 -5.26
N HIS A 98 -7.42 -1.72 -5.44
CA HIS A 98 -8.07 -3.03 -5.52
C HIS A 98 -7.36 -4.09 -4.71
N ALA A 99 -8.12 -5.02 -4.12
CA ALA A 99 -7.56 -6.06 -3.27
C ALA A 99 -6.69 -7.08 -4.03
N ILE A 100 -7.05 -7.37 -5.29
CA ILE A 100 -6.47 -8.49 -6.05
C ILE A 100 -5.99 -8.14 -7.47
N LYS A 101 -6.28 -6.94 -7.96
CA LYS A 101 -5.89 -6.48 -9.30
C LYS A 101 -5.13 -5.15 -9.20
N PRO A 102 -4.43 -4.71 -10.26
CA PRO A 102 -3.81 -3.40 -10.28
C PRO A 102 -4.83 -2.28 -10.07
N ASP A 103 -4.38 -1.21 -9.42
CA ASP A 103 -5.17 -0.01 -9.15
C ASP A 103 -5.53 0.73 -10.45
N ASP A 104 -6.75 1.26 -10.52
CA ASP A 104 -7.15 2.16 -11.58
C ASP A 104 -6.81 3.60 -11.16
N GLN A 105 -5.90 4.26 -11.90
CA GLN A 105 -5.32 5.54 -11.51
C GLN A 105 -5.33 6.54 -12.65
N TRP A 106 -5.67 7.79 -12.31
CA TRP A 106 -5.77 8.89 -13.26
C TRP A 106 -5.13 10.17 -12.72
N LEU A 107 -4.47 10.91 -13.60
CA LEU A 107 -3.87 12.20 -13.29
C LEU A 107 -4.43 13.26 -14.23
N TYR A 108 -5.24 14.16 -13.68
CA TYR A 108 -5.75 15.31 -14.41
C TYR A 108 -4.73 16.45 -14.38
N LEU A 109 -4.30 16.89 -15.56
CA LEU A 109 -3.41 18.04 -15.73
C LEU A 109 -4.18 19.22 -16.36
N PRO A 110 -4.48 20.29 -15.59
CA PRO A 110 -5.34 21.38 -16.05
C PRO A 110 -4.76 22.15 -17.24
N ALA A 111 -3.43 22.27 -17.31
CA ALA A 111 -2.74 22.90 -18.44
C ALA A 111 -3.00 22.18 -19.77
N LEU A 112 -3.23 20.87 -19.73
CA LEU A 112 -3.48 20.03 -20.91
C LEU A 112 -4.96 19.69 -21.09
N LYS A 113 -5.79 19.94 -20.06
CA LYS A 113 -7.20 19.50 -19.98
C LYS A 113 -7.35 18.01 -20.31
N ARG A 114 -6.41 17.19 -19.83
CA ARG A 114 -6.35 15.75 -20.09
C ARG A 114 -6.30 14.96 -18.79
N VAL A 115 -6.81 13.74 -18.91
CA VAL A 115 -6.77 12.65 -17.94
C VAL A 115 -5.95 11.52 -18.55
#